data_AF-A0A351U1I6-F1
#
_entry.id   AF-A0A351U1I6-F1
#
_cell.length_a   1.000
_cell.length_b   1.000
_cell.length_c   1.000
_cell.angle_alpha   90.00
_cell.angle_beta   90.00
_cell.angle_gamma   90.00
#
_symmetry.space_group_name_H-M   'P 1'
#
loop_
_entity.id
_entity.type
_entity.pdbx_description
1 polymer ?
#
loop_
_entity_poly.entity_id
_entity_poly.type
_entity_poly.pdbx_seq_one_letter_code
_entity_poly.pdbx_strand_id
1 'polypeptide(L)'
;MKETKISDIERINVAVLVIGSFLVIMIMRDFKYLFSFAVASAIMTLNFRFLKKIIETGFLKASTRKIELAIKLPAKFLVLVALVALVVIYGDINVVFFLIGLSTVFIAVVIGQFVTLWSPAAKRRQGNGA
;
A
#
# COMPACT_ATOMS: atom_id res chain seq x y z
N MET A 1 -1.96 20.21 1.27
CA MET A 1 -0.53 19.78 1.26
C MET A 1 -0.26 18.35 1.73
N LYS A 2 -1.08 17.73 2.61
CA LYS A 2 -0.89 16.32 3.03
C LYS A 2 -1.47 15.27 2.07
N GLU A 3 -2.61 15.56 1.42
CA GLU A 3 -3.30 14.59 0.55
C GLU A 3 -2.51 14.21 -0.70
N THR A 4 -1.80 15.16 -1.30
CA THR A 4 -0.98 14.94 -2.51
C THR A 4 0.08 13.86 -2.27
N LYS A 5 0.76 13.90 -1.11
CA LYS A 5 1.81 12.92 -0.76
C LYS A 5 1.28 11.50 -0.57
N ILE A 6 0.10 11.34 0.02
CA ILE A 6 -0.47 10.01 0.28
C ILE A 6 -0.97 9.38 -1.03
N SER A 7 -1.58 10.18 -1.91
CA SER A 7 -2.00 9.70 -3.23
C SER A 7 -0.82 9.31 -4.14
N ASP A 8 0.31 10.00 -4.03
CA ASP A 8 1.53 9.66 -4.77
C ASP A 8 2.11 8.32 -4.29
N ILE A 9 2.16 8.10 -2.97
CA ILE A 9 2.60 6.82 -2.38
C ILE A 9 1.69 5.67 -2.85
N GLU A 10 0.37 5.90 -2.95
CA GLU A 10 -0.56 4.90 -3.48
C GLU A 10 -0.21 4.47 -4.92
N ARG A 11 0.06 5.45 -5.79
CA ARG A 11 0.44 5.19 -7.19
C ARG A 11 1.78 4.46 -7.27
N ILE A 12 2.75 4.86 -6.46
CA ILE A 12 4.04 4.18 -6.37
C ILE A 12 3.83 2.74 -5.91
N ASN A 13 3.00 2.50 -4.89
CA ASN A 13 2.73 1.15 -4.40
C ASN A 13 2.09 0.26 -5.47
N VAL A 14 1.15 0.79 -6.25
CA VAL A 14 0.59 0.08 -7.41
C VAL A 14 1.65 -0.18 -8.48
N ALA A 15 2.55 0.78 -8.73
CA ALA A 15 3.66 0.57 -9.65
C ALA A 15 4.62 -0.52 -9.16
N VAL A 16 4.94 -0.55 -7.85
CA VAL A 16 5.77 -1.61 -7.25
C VAL A 16 5.08 -2.97 -7.36
N LEU A 17 3.76 -3.06 -7.14
CA LEU A 17 2.99 -4.28 -7.36
C LEU A 17 3.13 -4.77 -8.81
N VAL A 18 2.92 -3.90 -9.79
CA VAL A 18 2.94 -4.29 -11.22
C VAL A 18 4.35 -4.65 -11.66
N ILE A 19 5.32 -3.75 -11.45
CA ILE A 19 6.71 -3.92 -11.85
C ILE A 19 7.32 -5.11 -11.12
N GLY A 20 7.11 -5.21 -9.80
CA GLY A 20 7.57 -6.32 -8.98
C GLY A 20 7.02 -7.65 -9.48
N SER A 21 5.72 -7.72 -9.79
CA SER A 21 5.12 -8.95 -10.35
C SER A 21 5.77 -9.37 -11.66
N PHE A 22 6.02 -8.44 -12.58
CA PHE A 22 6.74 -8.71 -13.83
C PHE A 22 8.18 -9.22 -13.58
N LEU A 23 8.91 -8.60 -12.65
CA LEU A 23 10.26 -9.04 -12.26
C LEU A 23 10.25 -10.45 -11.68
N VAL A 24 9.32 -10.75 -10.77
CA VAL A 24 9.22 -12.07 -10.13
C VAL A 24 8.99 -13.16 -11.18
N ILE A 25 8.02 -12.98 -12.09
CA ILE A 25 7.74 -14.00 -13.10
C ILE A 25 8.86 -14.13 -14.13
N MET A 26 9.53 -13.02 -14.48
CA MET A 26 10.64 -13.04 -15.44
C MET A 26 11.87 -13.80 -14.90
N ILE A 27 12.16 -13.65 -13.61
CA ILE A 27 13.33 -14.26 -12.94
C ILE A 27 13.03 -15.69 -12.52
N MET A 28 11.98 -15.89 -11.72
CA MET A 28 11.69 -17.20 -11.12
C MET A 28 11.01 -18.15 -12.11
N ARG A 29 10.29 -17.62 -13.11
CA ARG A 29 9.57 -18.39 -14.14
C ARG A 29 8.60 -19.45 -13.57
N ASP A 30 8.13 -19.23 -12.35
CA ASP A 30 7.18 -20.09 -11.66
C ASP A 30 6.07 -19.23 -11.04
N PHE A 31 4.84 -19.65 -11.30
CA PHE A 31 3.62 -18.98 -10.87
C PHE A 31 3.49 -18.91 -9.35
N LYS A 32 4.04 -19.87 -8.60
CA LYS A 32 3.99 -19.87 -7.13
C LYS A 32 4.58 -18.59 -6.53
N TYR A 33 5.73 -18.15 -7.02
CA TYR A 33 6.41 -16.94 -6.55
C TYR A 33 5.64 -15.68 -6.92
N LEU A 34 5.14 -15.63 -8.16
CA LEU A 34 4.30 -14.53 -8.64
C LEU A 34 3.03 -14.41 -7.79
N PHE A 35 2.31 -15.51 -7.59
CA PHE A 35 1.09 -15.56 -6.79
C PHE A 35 1.34 -15.08 -5.36
N SER A 36 2.42 -15.59 -4.73
CA SER A 36 2.81 -15.21 -3.37
C SER A 36 3.06 -13.71 -3.24
N PHE A 37 3.85 -13.14 -4.16
CA PHE A 37 4.16 -11.71 -4.16
C PHE A 37 2.94 -10.85 -4.49
N ALA A 38 2.20 -11.20 -5.55
CA ALA A 38 1.10 -10.40 -6.06
C ALA A 38 -0.07 -10.36 -5.07
N VAL A 39 -0.43 -11.48 -4.44
CA VAL A 39 -1.50 -11.53 -3.45
C VAL A 39 -1.13 -10.70 -2.23
N ALA A 40 0.08 -10.87 -1.67
CA ALA A 40 0.53 -10.07 -0.54
C ALA A 40 0.56 -8.56 -0.86
N SER A 41 1.08 -8.19 -2.03
CA SER A 41 1.15 -6.81 -2.49
C SER A 41 -0.24 -6.21 -2.73
N ALA A 42 -1.19 -7.00 -3.24
CA ALA A 42 -2.58 -6.58 -3.42
C ALA A 42 -3.27 -6.35 -2.07
N ILE A 43 -3.09 -7.27 -1.11
CA ILE A 43 -3.57 -7.13 0.27
C ILE A 43 -3.04 -5.83 0.88
N MET A 44 -1.75 -5.56 0.72
CA MET A 44 -1.12 -4.36 1.27
C MET A 44 -1.60 -3.07 0.57
N THR A 45 -1.83 -3.12 -0.74
CA THR A 45 -2.43 -2.00 -1.50
C THR A 45 -3.84 -1.68 -1.01
N LEU A 46 -4.67 -2.70 -0.81
CA LEU A 46 -6.00 -2.53 -0.27
C LEU A 46 -5.96 -1.99 1.16
N ASN A 47 -5.04 -2.51 2.00
CA ASN A 47 -4.84 -2.01 3.35
C ASN A 47 -4.49 -0.52 3.36
N PHE A 48 -3.54 -0.09 2.53
CA PHE A 48 -3.15 1.31 2.42
C PHE A 48 -4.32 2.21 1.98
N ARG A 49 -5.11 1.78 0.99
CA ARG A 49 -6.33 2.50 0.55
C ARG A 49 -7.34 2.65 1.68
N PHE A 50 -7.52 1.61 2.50
CA PHE A 50 -8.40 1.68 3.64
C PHE A 50 -7.89 2.62 4.71
N LEU A 51 -6.60 2.58 5.04
CA LEU A 51 -5.97 3.51 5.98
C LEU A 51 -6.13 4.95 5.49
N LYS A 52 -5.83 5.22 4.22
CA LYS A 52 -6.03 6.53 3.58
C LYS A 52 -7.46 7.01 3.78
N LYS A 53 -8.46 6.19 3.43
CA LYS A 53 -9.88 6.55 3.57
C LYS A 53 -10.30 6.78 5.02
N ILE A 54 -9.75 6.02 5.97
CA ILE A 54 -10.00 6.23 7.41
C ILE A 54 -9.39 7.56 7.86
N ILE A 55 -8.18 7.89 7.43
CA ILE A 55 -7.51 9.15 7.79
C ILE A 55 -8.27 10.34 7.21
N GLU A 56 -8.66 10.27 5.92
CA GLU A 56 -9.44 11.31 5.25
C GLU A 56 -10.81 11.50 5.91
N THR A 57 -11.52 10.42 6.20
CA THR A 57 -12.88 10.51 6.76
C THR A 57 -12.85 10.85 8.26
N GLY A 58 -11.92 10.26 9.01
CA GLY A 58 -11.88 10.33 10.48
C GLY A 58 -11.22 11.57 11.06
N PHE A 59 -10.19 12.12 10.40
CA PHE A 59 -9.47 13.28 10.90
C PHE A 59 -9.86 14.60 10.23
N LEU A 60 -10.38 14.60 9.00
CA LEU A 60 -10.75 15.84 8.29
C LEU A 60 -12.24 16.20 8.43
N LYS A 61 -13.14 15.23 8.62
CA LYS A 61 -14.54 15.50 8.94
C LYS A 61 -14.75 15.50 10.46
N ALA A 62 -14.88 16.69 11.03
CA ALA A 62 -15.18 16.93 12.46
C ALA A 62 -16.45 16.24 12.99
N SER A 63 -17.28 15.68 12.12
CA SER A 63 -18.55 15.00 12.46
C SER A 63 -18.41 13.51 12.80
N THR A 64 -17.25 12.89 12.61
CA THR A 64 -17.11 11.44 12.81
C THR A 64 -16.92 11.12 14.29
N ARG A 65 -17.84 10.34 14.89
CA ARG A 65 -17.75 9.95 16.31
C ARG A 65 -16.47 9.15 16.54
N LYS A 66 -15.65 9.54 17.52
CA LYS A 66 -14.42 8.81 17.92
C LYS A 66 -14.65 7.31 18.15
N ILE A 67 -15.83 6.94 18.66
CA ILE A 67 -16.27 5.56 18.87
C ILE A 67 -16.34 4.77 17.55
N GLU A 68 -16.80 5.41 16.48
CA GLU A 68 -16.93 4.77 15.17
C GLU A 68 -15.55 4.43 14.57
N LEU A 69 -14.56 5.30 14.77
CA LEU A 69 -13.17 5.04 14.39
C LEU A 69 -12.55 3.93 15.24
N ALA A 70 -12.83 3.93 16.55
CA ALA A 70 -12.32 2.92 17.49
C ALA A 70 -12.84 1.51 17.18
N ILE A 71 -14.00 1.37 16.53
CA ILE A 71 -14.55 0.06 16.12
C ILE A 71 -14.14 -0.30 14.69
N LYS A 72 -14.18 0.66 13.75
CA LYS A 72 -13.85 0.41 12.34
C LYS A 72 -12.40 -0.02 12.15
N LEU A 73 -11.47 0.49 12.95
CA LEU A 73 -10.05 0.23 12.78
C LEU A 73 -9.67 -1.21 13.21
N PRO A 74 -10.02 -1.71 14.42
CA PRO A 74 -9.80 -3.11 14.79
C PRO A 74 -10.57 -4.08 13.89
N ALA A 75 -11.82 -3.78 13.54
CA ALA A 75 -12.61 -4.66 12.68
C ALA A 75 -11.93 -4.88 11.31
N LYS A 76 -11.41 -3.81 10.69
CA LYS A 76 -10.67 -3.94 9.42
C LYS A 76 -9.32 -4.63 9.59
N PHE A 77 -8.65 -4.44 10.72
CA PHE A 77 -7.43 -5.16 11.02
C PHE A 77 -7.70 -6.67 11.13
N LEU A 78 -8.78 -7.08 11.80
CA LEU A 78 -9.19 -8.49 11.87
C LEU A 78 -9.48 -9.07 10.50
N VAL A 79 -10.15 -8.32 9.62
CA VAL A 79 -10.38 -8.74 8.22
C VAL A 79 -9.04 -8.94 7.49
N LEU A 80 -8.08 -8.04 7.68
CA LEU A 80 -6.74 -8.18 7.09
C LEU A 80 -6.03 -9.43 7.59
N VAL A 81 -6.02 -9.65 8.91
CA VAL A 81 -5.39 -10.81 9.54
C VAL A 81 -6.04 -12.10 9.06
N ALA A 82 -7.37 -12.15 8.97
CA ALA A 82 -8.09 -13.30 8.44
C ALA A 82 -7.72 -13.59 6.98
N LEU A 83 -7.61 -12.55 6.15
CA LEU A 83 -7.26 -12.69 4.74
C LEU A 83 -5.81 -13.18 4.57
N VAL A 84 -4.88 -12.63 5.35
CA VAL A 84 -3.49 -13.09 5.38
C VAL A 84 -3.41 -14.54 5.87
N ALA A 85 -4.09 -14.88 6.97
CA ALA A 85 -4.11 -16.23 7.52
C ALA A 85 -4.67 -17.24 6.52
N LEU A 86 -5.76 -16.90 5.82
CA LEU A 86 -6.33 -17.75 4.78
C LEU A 86 -5.32 -18.04 3.66
N VAL A 87 -4.62 -17.01 3.19
CA VAL A 87 -3.61 -17.16 2.13
C VAL A 87 -2.39 -17.95 2.62
N VAL A 88 -1.97 -17.78 3.87
CA VAL A 88 -0.80 -18.49 4.42
C VAL A 88 -1.11 -19.95 4.74
N ILE A 89 -2.30 -20.25 5.25
CA ILE A 89 -2.70 -21.62 5.65
C ILE A 89 -3.09 -22.45 4.43
N TYR A 90 -3.89 -21.88 3.52
CA TYR A 90 -4.47 -22.63 2.39
C TYR A 90 -3.82 -22.30 1.04
N GLY A 91 -3.11 -21.18 0.93
CA GLY A 91 -2.41 -20.83 -0.29
C GLY A 91 -1.09 -21.60 -0.38
N ASP A 92 -0.83 -22.18 -1.55
CA ASP A 92 0.48 -22.71 -1.88
C ASP A 92 1.45 -21.55 -2.14
N ILE A 93 1.90 -20.89 -1.07
CA ILE A 93 2.74 -19.69 -1.15
C ILE A 93 4.20 -19.96 -0.79
N ASN A 94 5.08 -19.20 -1.43
CA ASN A 94 6.44 -19.00 -0.98
C ASN A 94 6.47 -17.85 0.03
N VAL A 95 6.81 -18.17 1.29
CA VAL A 95 6.79 -17.23 2.41
C VAL A 95 7.71 -16.02 2.16
N VAL A 96 8.87 -16.20 1.53
CA VAL A 96 9.81 -15.11 1.27
C VAL A 96 9.20 -14.09 0.31
N PHE A 97 8.63 -14.55 -0.79
CA PHE A 97 7.98 -13.67 -1.77
C PHE A 97 6.70 -13.02 -1.23
N PHE A 98 5.98 -13.74 -0.37
CA PHE A 98 4.84 -13.18 0.35
C PHE A 98 5.26 -12.04 1.28
N LEU A 99 6.34 -12.20 2.05
CA LEU A 99 6.88 -11.14 2.92
C LEU A 99 7.39 -9.94 2.11
N ILE A 100 8.06 -10.17 0.99
CA ILE A 100 8.46 -9.09 0.06
C ILE A 100 7.21 -8.35 -0.43
N GLY A 101 6.15 -9.06 -0.81
CA GLY A 101 4.88 -8.45 -1.22
C GLY A 101 4.21 -7.63 -0.10
N LEU A 102 4.25 -8.09 1.15
CA LEU A 102 3.75 -7.34 2.31
C LEU A 102 4.55 -6.05 2.54
N SER A 103 5.84 -6.04 2.20
CA SER A 103 6.70 -4.86 2.35
C SER A 103 6.52 -3.78 1.25
N THR A 104 5.66 -4.01 0.25
CA THR A 104 5.52 -3.09 -0.91
C THR A 104 5.16 -1.67 -0.52
N VAL A 105 4.28 -1.47 0.47
CA VAL A 105 3.94 -0.12 0.95
C VAL A 105 5.14 0.56 1.61
N PHE A 106 5.96 -0.18 2.35
CA PHE A 106 7.20 0.36 2.91
C PHE A 106 8.15 0.82 1.80
N ILE A 107 8.34 -0.01 0.77
CA ILE A 107 9.14 0.35 -0.42
C ILE A 107 8.57 1.61 -1.08
N ALA A 108 7.24 1.69 -1.24
CA ALA A 108 6.58 2.83 -1.85
C ALA A 108 6.77 4.13 -1.05
N VAL A 109 6.72 4.06 0.28
CA VAL A 109 7.00 5.20 1.17
C VAL A 109 8.45 5.66 1.00
N VAL A 110 9.40 4.73 0.99
CA VAL A 110 10.82 5.04 0.82
C VAL A 110 11.06 5.71 -0.54
N ILE A 111 10.56 5.12 -1.63
CA ILE A 111 10.65 5.71 -2.98
C ILE A 111 10.03 7.10 -3.01
N GLY A 112 8.84 7.27 -2.41
CA GLY A 112 8.17 8.57 -2.32
C GLY A 112 9.03 9.63 -1.63
N GLN A 113 9.72 9.29 -0.54
CA GLN A 113 10.65 10.20 0.13
C GLN A 113 11.85 10.56 -0.75
N PHE A 114 12.49 9.58 -1.39
CA PHE A 114 13.61 9.80 -2.29
C PHE A 114 13.26 10.72 -3.48
N VAL A 115 12.10 10.51 -4.11
CA VAL A 115 11.63 11.36 -5.22
C VAL A 115 11.44 12.81 -4.76
N THR A 116 10.91 13.04 -3.55
CA THR A 116 10.75 14.40 -3.02
C THR A 116 12.07 15.09 -2.67
N LEU A 117 13.11 14.33 -2.30
CA LEU A 117 14.44 14.85 -2.02
C LEU A 117 15.18 15.23 -3.30
N TRP A 118 15.01 14.45 -4.37
CA TRP A 118 15.77 14.63 -5.61
C TRP A 118 15.10 15.58 -6.62
N SER A 119 13.80 15.85 -6.49
CA SER A 119 13.06 16.77 -7.36
C SER A 119 12.50 18.00 -6.62
N PRO A 120 13.37 18.91 -6.12
CA PRO A 120 12.92 20.17 -5.54
C PRO A 120 12.28 21.11 -6.57
N ALA A 121 12.47 20.87 -7.88
CA ALA A 121 11.90 21.67 -8.98
C ALA A 121 10.39 21.43 -9.19
N ALA A 122 9.87 20.22 -8.90
CA ALA A 122 8.43 19.95 -8.96
C ALA A 122 7.64 20.77 -7.92
N LYS A 123 8.28 21.16 -6.81
CA LYS A 123 7.71 22.04 -5.78
C LYS A 123 7.51 23.49 -6.24
N ARG A 124 8.21 23.95 -7.29
CA ARG A 124 8.08 25.33 -7.82
C ARG A 124 6.92 25.49 -8.82
N ARG A 125 6.50 24.43 -9.52
CA ARG A 125 5.40 24.53 -10.51
C ARG A 125 3.99 24.56 -9.90
N GLN A 126 3.83 24.19 -8.62
CA GLN A 126 2.55 24.33 -7.91
C GLN A 126 2.34 25.71 -7.24
N GLY A 127 3.36 26.59 -7.23
CA GLY A 127 3.29 27.91 -6.61
C GLY A 127 2.94 29.07 -7.57
N ASN A 128 3.00 28.86 -8.89
CA ASN A 128 2.75 29.88 -9.91
C ASN A 128 1.47 29.60 -10.71
N GLY A 129 0.40 29.23 -10.00
CA GLY A 129 -0.96 29.22 -10.54
C GLY A 129 -1.80 30.26 -9.80
N ALA A 130 -1.34 31.51 -9.82
CA ALA A 130 -2.14 32.70 -9.54
C ALA A 130 -2.57 33.29 -10.88
#